data_AF-A0A239NU76-F1
#
_entry.id   AF-A0A239NU76-F1
#
_cell.length_a   1.000
_cell.length_b   1.000
_cell.length_c   1.000
_cell.angle_alpha   90.00
_cell.angle_beta   90.00
_cell.angle_gamma   90.00
#
_symmetry.space_group_name_H-M   'P 1'
#
loop_
_entity.id
_entity.type
_entity.pdbx_description
1 polymer ?
#
loop_
_entity_poly.entity_id
_entity_poly.type
_entity_poly.pdbx_seq_one_letter_code
_entity_poly.pdbx_strand_id
1 'polypeptide(L)'
;METAGDVLAALARRYAFGDLEALVAQGGPAAGGGRAAAVAALCAFGQRVLDLDAEDFGMPEAAGEVPADLLDRARASRMPQAAKERPRGALASLRPAYRLLLEVIEIRWRRRDMAALVAAVHIAAEYLPLLAWEPVLGHAGDPALIGASVGGAGSRFGVPVEPGSPRMCDHTRPERSACERTLRVAKEPGPGWRAYLDRQHSQVASALGDCAARCRTPCSVMTRLEGTVRAGLTERCTLAVEFTDGALVKLRHAAPVGHGFGVPSPEEVQAAWGRARKSLSRHPLGHKALADADGSYPLRGLPELFSAIAATDLRPDTLLYDVTKRITSALS
;
A
#
# COMPACT_ATOMS: atom_id res chain seq x y z
N MET A 1 5.85 -26.57 -32.52
CA MET A 1 4.72 -25.66 -32.77
C MET A 1 4.20 -25.22 -31.42
N GLU A 2 4.17 -23.92 -31.14
CA GLU A 2 3.42 -23.41 -30.00
C GLU A 2 1.93 -23.53 -30.32
N THR A 3 1.18 -24.16 -29.42
CA THR A 3 -0.28 -24.23 -29.52
C THR A 3 -0.89 -22.93 -29.00
N ALA A 4 -2.15 -22.66 -29.35
CA ALA A 4 -2.86 -21.53 -28.77
C ALA A 4 -2.98 -21.63 -27.23
N GLY A 5 -3.01 -22.84 -26.67
CA GLY A 5 -2.92 -23.06 -25.22
C GLY A 5 -1.57 -22.61 -24.62
N ASP A 6 -0.46 -22.85 -25.32
CA ASP A 6 0.88 -22.41 -24.89
C ASP A 6 0.99 -20.88 -24.81
N VAL A 7 0.37 -20.18 -25.77
CA VAL A 7 0.30 -18.71 -25.78
C VAL A 7 -0.51 -18.18 -24.60
N LEU A 8 -1.69 -18.73 -24.34
CA LEU A 8 -2.54 -18.31 -23.20
C LEU A 8 -1.84 -18.58 -21.86
N ALA A 9 -1.16 -19.73 -21.73
CA ALA A 9 -0.38 -20.05 -20.54
C ALA A 9 0.84 -19.11 -20.37
N ALA A 10 1.46 -18.68 -21.47
CA ALA A 10 2.54 -17.69 -21.44
C ALA A 10 2.03 -16.30 -21.01
N LEU A 11 0.86 -15.87 -21.47
CA LEU A 11 0.21 -14.63 -21.04
C LEU A 11 -0.13 -14.66 -19.54
N ALA A 12 -0.70 -15.77 -19.05
CA ALA A 12 -0.97 -15.97 -17.63
C ALA A 12 0.32 -15.85 -16.80
N ARG A 13 1.41 -16.54 -17.19
CA ARG A 13 2.72 -16.46 -16.52
C ARG A 13 3.36 -15.08 -16.53
N ARG A 14 2.97 -14.21 -17.48
CA ARG A 14 3.39 -12.81 -17.56
C ARG A 14 2.45 -11.86 -16.81
N TYR A 15 1.42 -12.38 -16.13
CA TYR A 15 0.39 -11.60 -15.45
C TYR A 15 -0.37 -10.66 -16.39
N ALA A 16 -0.53 -11.05 -17.66
CA ALA A 16 -1.27 -10.31 -18.67
C ALA A 16 -2.76 -10.66 -18.62
N PHE A 17 -3.38 -10.45 -17.45
CA PHE A 17 -4.74 -10.90 -17.18
C PHE A 17 -5.79 -10.24 -18.08
N GLY A 18 -5.70 -8.93 -18.32
CA GLY A 18 -6.62 -8.24 -19.25
C GLY A 18 -6.55 -8.76 -20.69
N ASP A 19 -5.34 -9.01 -21.22
CA ASP A 19 -5.16 -9.58 -22.57
C ASP A 19 -5.75 -10.99 -22.63
N LEU A 20 -5.54 -11.78 -21.58
CA LEU A 20 -6.05 -13.14 -21.48
C LEU A 20 -7.58 -13.17 -21.39
N GLU A 21 -8.18 -12.28 -20.58
CA GLU A 21 -9.64 -12.13 -20.48
C GLU A 21 -10.26 -11.80 -21.84
N ALA A 22 -9.68 -10.84 -22.56
CA ALA A 22 -10.15 -10.44 -23.89
C ALA A 22 -10.10 -11.61 -24.90
N LEU A 23 -9.03 -12.40 -24.88
CA LEU A 23 -8.88 -13.56 -25.77
C LEU A 23 -9.84 -14.72 -25.41
N VAL A 24 -10.10 -14.93 -24.12
CA VAL A 24 -11.09 -15.93 -23.66
C VAL A 24 -12.51 -15.52 -24.04
N ALA A 25 -12.86 -14.24 -23.89
CA ALA A 25 -14.17 -13.70 -24.26
C ALA A 25 -14.46 -13.79 -25.78
N GLN A 26 -13.42 -13.70 -26.62
CA GLN A 26 -13.53 -13.80 -28.09
C GLN A 26 -13.64 -15.24 -28.61
N GLY A 27 -13.77 -16.25 -27.74
CA GLY A 27 -13.96 -17.63 -28.16
C GLY A 27 -12.66 -18.37 -28.48
N GLY A 28 -11.56 -18.02 -27.78
CA GLY A 28 -10.30 -18.77 -27.87
C GLY A 28 -10.43 -20.27 -27.51
N PRO A 29 -9.36 -21.08 -27.62
CA PRO A 29 -9.40 -22.54 -27.49
C PRO A 29 -10.05 -23.09 -26.19
N ALA A 30 -10.19 -22.25 -25.16
CA ALA A 30 -10.90 -22.55 -23.92
C ALA A 30 -12.43 -22.35 -23.99
N ALA A 31 -13.02 -22.05 -25.16
CA ALA A 31 -14.43 -21.69 -25.39
C ALA A 31 -15.48 -22.80 -25.10
N GLY A 32 -15.13 -23.83 -24.35
CA GLY A 32 -16.08 -24.81 -23.84
C GLY A 32 -16.71 -24.38 -22.52
N GLY A 33 -17.90 -23.77 -22.57
CA GLY A 33 -18.81 -23.60 -21.43
C GLY A 33 -18.18 -23.02 -20.14
N GLY A 34 -18.68 -23.44 -18.96
CA GLY A 34 -18.36 -22.85 -17.64
C GLY A 34 -16.87 -22.75 -17.26
N ARG A 35 -15.97 -23.46 -17.96
CA ARG A 35 -14.52 -23.33 -17.78
C ARG A 35 -13.98 -22.00 -18.32
N ALA A 36 -14.52 -21.50 -19.44
CA ALA A 36 -14.20 -20.17 -19.96
C ALA A 36 -14.62 -19.07 -18.98
N ALA A 37 -15.81 -19.19 -18.37
CA ALA A 37 -16.31 -18.26 -17.38
C ALA A 37 -15.42 -18.22 -16.12
N ALA A 38 -14.97 -19.39 -15.63
CA ALA A 38 -14.04 -19.46 -14.50
C ALA A 38 -12.69 -18.81 -14.80
N VAL A 39 -12.12 -19.03 -15.99
CA VAL A 39 -10.87 -18.37 -16.41
C VAL A 39 -11.06 -16.86 -16.55
N ALA A 40 -12.17 -16.41 -17.16
CA ALA A 40 -12.48 -14.99 -17.30
C ALA A 40 -12.62 -14.31 -15.92
N ALA A 41 -13.34 -14.92 -14.98
CA ALA A 41 -13.47 -14.42 -13.61
C ALA A 41 -12.10 -14.29 -12.91
N LEU A 42 -11.23 -15.30 -13.03
CA LEU A 42 -9.88 -15.24 -12.47
C LEU A 42 -9.01 -14.16 -13.14
N CYS A 43 -9.18 -13.92 -14.44
CA CYS A 43 -8.47 -12.86 -15.14
C CYS A 43 -8.95 -11.47 -14.70
N ALA A 44 -10.27 -11.23 -14.66
CA ALA A 44 -10.85 -9.99 -14.17
C ALA A 44 -10.40 -9.69 -12.74
N PHE A 45 -10.45 -10.69 -11.86
CA PHE A 45 -9.98 -10.60 -10.49
C PHE A 45 -8.48 -10.28 -10.41
N GLY A 46 -7.65 -11.04 -11.13
CA GLY A 46 -6.21 -10.83 -11.18
C GLY A 46 -5.82 -9.45 -11.70
N GLN A 47 -6.53 -8.95 -12.71
CA GLN A 47 -6.32 -7.61 -13.27
C GLN A 47 -6.64 -6.52 -12.24
N ARG A 48 -7.80 -6.60 -11.56
CA ARG A 48 -8.16 -5.61 -10.53
C ARG A 48 -7.23 -5.61 -9.32
N VAL A 49 -6.81 -6.79 -8.86
CA VAL A 49 -5.80 -6.89 -7.79
C VAL A 49 -4.46 -6.28 -8.25
N LEU A 50 -4.03 -6.54 -9.49
CA LEU A 50 -2.78 -6.01 -10.03
C LEU A 50 -2.81 -4.50 -10.27
N ASP A 51 -3.97 -3.94 -10.59
CA ASP A 51 -4.20 -2.50 -10.72
C ASP A 51 -4.37 -1.79 -9.37
N LEU A 52 -4.45 -2.56 -8.27
CA LEU A 52 -4.66 -2.07 -6.90
C LEU A 52 -5.93 -1.21 -6.78
N ASP A 53 -6.99 -1.58 -7.51
CA ASP A 53 -8.28 -0.89 -7.46
C ASP A 53 -8.99 -1.09 -6.11
N ALA A 54 -8.75 -0.17 -5.18
CA ALA A 54 -9.19 -0.26 -3.79
C ALA A 54 -10.71 -0.39 -3.61
N GLU A 55 -11.51 0.06 -4.59
CA GLU A 55 -12.97 -0.03 -4.53
C GLU A 55 -13.45 -1.44 -4.89
N ASP A 56 -12.79 -2.09 -5.86
CA ASP A 56 -13.34 -3.26 -6.55
C ASP A 56 -12.58 -4.58 -6.33
N PHE A 57 -11.30 -4.58 -5.89
CA PHE A 57 -10.61 -5.85 -5.64
C PHE A 57 -11.05 -6.49 -4.31
N GLY A 58 -11.50 -7.75 -4.35
CA GLY A 58 -12.10 -8.47 -3.21
C GLY A 58 -13.64 -8.57 -3.23
N MET A 59 -14.28 -8.07 -4.29
CA MET A 59 -15.71 -8.28 -4.57
C MET A 59 -15.92 -9.50 -5.48
N PRO A 60 -17.08 -10.19 -5.43
CA PRO A 60 -17.41 -11.22 -6.41
C PRO A 60 -17.39 -10.68 -7.85
N GLU A 61 -16.99 -11.52 -8.80
CA GLU A 61 -16.94 -11.15 -10.22
C GLU A 61 -18.29 -11.37 -10.91
N ALA A 62 -18.69 -10.44 -11.78
CA ALA A 62 -19.84 -10.68 -12.65
C ALA A 62 -19.56 -11.79 -13.68
N ALA A 63 -18.29 -11.97 -14.07
CA ALA A 63 -17.85 -12.96 -15.05
C ALA A 63 -17.90 -14.41 -14.53
N GLY A 64 -17.98 -14.63 -13.22
CA GLY A 64 -18.03 -15.97 -12.63
C GLY A 64 -17.59 -16.03 -11.17
N GLU A 65 -17.53 -17.22 -10.59
CA GLU A 65 -17.12 -17.39 -9.19
C GLU A 65 -15.60 -17.35 -9.03
N VAL A 66 -15.11 -16.51 -8.13
CA VAL A 66 -13.71 -16.51 -7.68
C VAL A 66 -13.61 -17.32 -6.39
N PRO A 67 -12.64 -18.25 -6.28
CA PRO A 67 -12.45 -19.03 -5.07
C PRO A 67 -12.31 -18.17 -3.80
N ALA A 68 -13.00 -18.58 -2.73
CA ALA A 68 -13.09 -17.82 -1.48
C ALA A 68 -11.74 -17.48 -0.86
N ASP A 69 -10.75 -18.37 -0.97
CA ASP A 69 -9.41 -18.14 -0.41
C ASP A 69 -8.66 -16.98 -1.08
N LEU A 70 -8.86 -16.77 -2.38
CA LEU A 70 -8.31 -15.61 -3.10
C LEU A 70 -9.05 -14.32 -2.70
N LEU A 71 -10.39 -14.40 -2.61
CA LEU A 71 -11.23 -13.28 -2.19
C LEU A 71 -10.89 -12.82 -0.77
N ASP A 72 -10.69 -13.76 0.16
CA ASP A 72 -10.38 -13.45 1.55
C ASP A 72 -9.01 -12.77 1.69
N ARG A 73 -8.00 -13.23 0.94
CA ARG A 73 -6.68 -12.57 0.88
C ARG A 73 -6.77 -11.17 0.27
N ALA A 74 -7.54 -10.99 -0.82
CA ALA A 74 -7.79 -9.67 -1.40
C ALA A 74 -8.50 -8.73 -0.41
N ARG A 75 -9.53 -9.22 0.30
CA ARG A 75 -10.24 -8.46 1.34
C ARG A 75 -9.38 -8.10 2.54
N ALA A 76 -8.43 -8.97 2.92
CA ALA A 76 -7.47 -8.66 3.97
C ALA A 76 -6.52 -7.51 3.59
N SER A 77 -6.26 -7.34 2.29
CA SER A 77 -5.33 -6.34 1.76
C SER A 77 -5.97 -5.01 1.34
N ARG A 78 -7.30 -4.91 1.32
CA ARG A 78 -8.02 -3.71 0.86
C ARG A 78 -8.48 -2.81 2.01
N MET A 79 -8.66 -1.52 1.72
CA MET A 79 -9.36 -0.61 2.64
C MET A 79 -10.87 -0.89 2.64
N PRO A 80 -11.54 -0.91 3.80
CA PRO A 80 -12.97 -1.10 3.87
C PRO A 80 -13.71 0.13 3.29
N GLN A 81 -14.71 -0.11 2.46
CA GLN A 81 -15.45 0.93 1.72
C GLN A 81 -16.59 1.54 2.54
N ALA A 82 -16.86 1.00 3.72
CA ALA A 82 -17.76 1.59 4.70
C ALA A 82 -17.18 1.56 6.12
N ALA A 83 -17.53 2.57 6.93
CA ALA A 83 -17.13 2.66 8.33
C ALA A 83 -17.49 1.41 9.16
N LYS A 84 -18.60 0.76 8.82
CA LYS A 84 -19.11 -0.45 9.51
C LYS A 84 -18.70 -1.77 8.85
N GLU A 85 -18.02 -1.74 7.72
CA GLU A 85 -17.62 -2.96 7.01
C GLU A 85 -16.75 -3.87 7.90
N ARG A 86 -17.01 -5.19 7.82
CA ARG A 86 -16.27 -6.24 8.50
C ARG A 86 -15.98 -7.39 7.51
N PRO A 87 -14.79 -8.01 7.54
CA PRO A 87 -13.62 -7.67 8.35
C PRO A 87 -13.05 -6.27 8.01
N ARG A 88 -12.16 -5.72 8.86
CA ARG A 88 -11.61 -4.35 8.67
C ARG A 88 -10.53 -4.25 7.58
N GLY A 89 -10.16 -5.36 6.95
CA GLY A 89 -9.12 -5.41 5.91
C GLY A 89 -7.83 -4.71 6.36
N ALA A 90 -7.31 -3.86 5.48
CA ALA A 90 -6.08 -3.11 5.68
C ALA A 90 -6.10 -2.14 6.88
N LEU A 91 -7.28 -1.75 7.39
CA LEU A 91 -7.37 -0.95 8.63
C LEU A 91 -7.13 -1.78 9.90
N ALA A 92 -7.41 -3.09 9.87
CA ALA A 92 -7.01 -3.99 10.96
C ALA A 92 -5.50 -4.20 10.97
N SER A 93 -4.89 -4.38 9.80
CA SER A 93 -3.44 -4.48 9.64
C SER A 93 -3.05 -4.16 8.21
N LEU A 94 -2.03 -3.35 8.02
CA LEU A 94 -1.47 -3.04 6.71
C LEU A 94 -0.59 -4.18 6.17
N ARG A 95 -0.22 -5.16 7.01
CA ARG A 95 0.74 -6.21 6.61
C ARG A 95 0.31 -6.97 5.36
N PRO A 96 -0.94 -7.47 5.21
CA PRO A 96 -1.36 -8.13 3.97
C PRO A 96 -1.26 -7.21 2.76
N ALA A 97 -1.67 -5.95 2.90
CA ALA A 97 -1.57 -4.93 1.85
C ALA A 97 -0.12 -4.69 1.43
N TYR A 98 0.82 -4.60 2.36
CA TYR A 98 2.25 -4.42 2.02
C TYR A 98 2.87 -5.66 1.36
N ARG A 99 2.48 -6.87 1.76
CA ARG A 99 2.92 -8.11 1.09
C ARG A 99 2.41 -8.15 -0.35
N LEU A 100 1.15 -7.77 -0.58
CA LEU A 100 0.57 -7.63 -1.92
C LEU A 100 1.27 -6.52 -2.74
N LEU A 101 1.53 -5.35 -2.14
CA LEU A 101 2.25 -4.27 -2.81
C LEU A 101 3.64 -4.70 -3.27
N LEU A 102 4.36 -5.49 -2.45
CA LEU A 102 5.65 -6.07 -2.84
C LEU A 102 5.50 -7.06 -4.01
N GLU A 103 4.49 -7.93 -4.00
CA GLU A 103 4.21 -8.82 -5.15
C GLU A 103 3.92 -8.01 -6.43
N VAL A 104 3.07 -6.97 -6.33
CA VAL A 104 2.71 -6.10 -7.45
C VAL A 104 3.92 -5.35 -8.00
N ILE A 105 4.77 -4.76 -7.13
CA ILE A 105 6.00 -4.08 -7.55
C ILE A 105 6.93 -5.04 -8.31
N GLU A 106 7.09 -6.26 -7.82
CA GLU A 106 7.91 -7.28 -8.49
C GLU A 106 7.34 -7.66 -9.86
N ILE A 107 6.02 -7.82 -9.97
CA ILE A 107 5.34 -8.12 -11.23
C ILE A 107 5.47 -6.96 -12.22
N ARG A 108 5.20 -5.72 -11.80
CA ARG A 108 5.33 -4.53 -12.65
C ARG A 108 6.78 -4.32 -13.11
N TRP A 109 7.76 -4.63 -12.28
CA TRP A 109 9.17 -4.63 -12.67
C TRP A 109 9.44 -5.62 -13.80
N ARG A 110 9.03 -6.89 -13.62
CA ARG A 110 9.18 -7.95 -14.63
C ARG A 110 8.48 -7.63 -15.95
N ARG A 111 7.31 -6.97 -15.88
CA ARG A 111 6.55 -6.49 -17.03
C ARG A 111 7.11 -5.24 -17.69
N ARG A 112 8.15 -4.62 -17.12
CA ARG A 112 8.71 -3.32 -17.54
C ARG A 112 7.69 -2.17 -17.49
N ASP A 113 6.69 -2.26 -16.62
CA ASP A 113 5.65 -1.24 -16.44
C ASP A 113 6.05 -0.29 -15.30
N MET A 114 6.98 0.61 -15.61
CA MET A 114 7.58 1.49 -14.59
C MET A 114 6.62 2.55 -14.07
N ALA A 115 5.66 3.01 -14.87
CA ALA A 115 4.65 3.96 -14.42
C ALA A 115 3.76 3.35 -13.32
N ALA A 116 3.26 2.13 -13.53
CA ALA A 116 2.48 1.43 -12.52
C ALA A 116 3.32 0.99 -11.32
N LEU A 117 4.60 0.60 -11.54
CA LEU A 117 5.52 0.29 -10.45
C LEU A 117 5.70 1.48 -9.51
N VAL A 118 5.99 2.66 -10.06
CA VAL A 118 6.20 3.88 -9.27
C VAL A 118 4.90 4.30 -8.58
N ALA A 119 3.73 4.06 -9.19
CA ALA A 119 2.44 4.27 -8.54
C ALA A 119 2.25 3.33 -7.32
N ALA A 120 2.59 2.03 -7.44
CA ALA A 120 2.52 1.09 -6.32
C ALA A 120 3.50 1.46 -5.18
N VAL A 121 4.71 1.92 -5.52
CA VAL A 121 5.67 2.45 -4.54
C VAL A 121 5.13 3.71 -3.85
N HIS A 122 4.45 4.59 -4.59
CA HIS A 122 3.84 5.78 -4.03
C HIS A 122 2.73 5.44 -3.03
N ILE A 123 1.81 4.52 -3.37
CA ILE A 123 0.78 4.01 -2.45
C ILE A 123 1.44 3.44 -1.18
N ALA A 124 2.50 2.63 -1.35
CA ALA A 124 3.24 2.09 -0.21
C ALA A 124 3.89 3.18 0.66
N ALA A 125 4.29 4.32 0.09
CA ALA A 125 4.87 5.44 0.83
C ALA A 125 3.84 6.23 1.64
N GLU A 126 2.62 6.38 1.12
CA GLU A 126 1.54 7.14 1.79
C GLU A 126 1.13 6.49 3.13
N TYR A 127 1.08 5.16 3.18
CA TYR A 127 0.68 4.41 4.38
C TYR A 127 1.85 4.02 5.29
N LEU A 128 3.10 4.31 4.89
CA LEU A 128 4.29 3.79 5.58
C LEU A 128 4.40 4.27 7.03
N PRO A 129 4.05 5.53 7.36
CA PRO A 129 3.96 5.96 8.75
C PRO A 129 2.91 5.16 9.54
N LEU A 130 1.76 4.81 8.96
CA LEU A 130 0.74 4.01 9.64
C LEU A 130 1.22 2.58 9.88
N LEU A 131 1.96 1.99 8.95
CA LEU A 131 2.62 0.70 9.15
C LEU A 131 3.64 0.77 10.31
N ALA A 132 4.39 1.87 10.41
CA ALA A 132 5.28 2.11 11.55
C ALA A 132 4.48 2.26 12.87
N TRP A 133 3.31 2.88 12.85
CA TRP A 133 2.48 3.02 14.05
C TRP A 133 1.75 1.73 14.46
N GLU A 134 1.53 0.79 13.54
CA GLU A 134 0.71 -0.40 13.76
C GLU A 134 1.09 -1.21 15.03
N PRO A 135 2.37 -1.48 15.35
CA PRO A 135 2.73 -2.19 16.59
C PRO A 135 2.36 -1.45 17.87
N VAL A 136 2.18 -0.13 17.82
CA VAL A 136 1.81 0.71 18.97
C VAL A 136 0.30 0.88 19.06
N LEU A 137 -0.38 1.00 17.91
CA LEU A 137 -1.82 1.18 17.85
C LEU A 137 -2.61 -0.14 17.95
N GLY A 138 -2.00 -1.25 17.54
CA GLY A 138 -2.68 -2.54 17.35
C GLY A 138 -3.56 -2.59 16.09
N HIS A 139 -3.53 -1.54 15.27
CA HIS A 139 -4.28 -1.41 14.01
C HIS A 139 -3.61 -0.37 13.11
N ALA A 140 -4.02 -0.30 11.84
CA ALA A 140 -3.42 0.61 10.85
C ALA A 140 -4.09 2.00 10.82
N GLY A 141 -4.24 2.62 11.99
CA GLY A 141 -4.92 3.92 12.09
C GLY A 141 -6.43 3.90 11.79
N ASP A 142 -7.13 2.80 12.04
CA ASP A 142 -8.60 2.71 11.92
C ASP A 142 -9.29 3.89 12.64
N PRO A 143 -10.03 4.76 11.91
CA PRO A 143 -10.75 5.88 12.51
C PRO A 143 -11.74 5.48 13.62
N ALA A 144 -12.23 4.23 13.60
CA ALA A 144 -13.13 3.72 14.64
C ALA A 144 -12.41 3.44 15.97
N LEU A 145 -11.08 3.25 15.97
CA LEU A 145 -10.30 2.79 17.11
C LEU A 145 -9.27 3.82 17.58
N ILE A 146 -8.73 4.62 16.65
CA ILE A 146 -7.56 5.47 16.89
C ILE A 146 -7.75 6.52 17.99
N GLY A 147 -8.98 6.94 18.26
CA GLY A 147 -9.29 7.99 19.24
C GLY A 147 -8.76 7.71 20.65
N ALA A 148 -8.76 6.44 21.09
CA ALA A 148 -8.18 6.05 22.38
C ALA A 148 -6.64 6.24 22.40
N SER A 149 -6.02 6.12 21.23
CA SER A 149 -4.56 6.17 21.07
C SER A 149 -4.00 7.57 20.88
N VAL A 150 -4.82 8.51 20.41
CA VAL A 150 -4.35 9.87 20.07
C VAL A 150 -5.11 10.97 20.78
N GLY A 151 -6.22 10.68 21.45
CA GLY A 151 -6.99 11.63 22.25
C GLY A 151 -6.50 11.73 23.71
N GLY A 152 -7.30 12.43 24.52
CA GLY A 152 -7.10 12.56 25.97
C GLY A 152 -6.39 13.86 26.39
N ALA A 153 -6.26 14.03 27.70
CA ALA A 153 -5.63 15.22 28.29
C ALA A 153 -4.20 15.41 27.77
N GLY A 154 -3.86 16.66 27.44
CA GLY A 154 -2.55 17.02 26.90
C GLY A 154 -2.28 16.59 25.46
N SER A 155 -3.26 15.98 24.77
CA SER A 155 -3.13 15.68 23.34
C SER A 155 -3.40 16.94 22.52
N ARG A 156 -2.62 17.09 21.45
CA ARG A 156 -2.81 18.15 20.44
C ARG A 156 -3.30 17.58 19.10
N PHE A 157 -3.55 16.28 19.03
CA PHE A 157 -3.95 15.60 17.79
C PHE A 157 -5.36 16.01 17.39
N GLY A 158 -5.50 16.57 16.18
CA GLY A 158 -6.79 17.03 15.67
C GLY A 158 -7.39 18.21 16.44
N VAL A 159 -6.63 18.88 17.31
CA VAL A 159 -7.11 20.08 18.02
C VAL A 159 -7.16 21.26 17.03
N PRO A 160 -8.32 21.92 16.85
CA PRO A 160 -8.44 23.10 16.00
C PRO A 160 -7.49 24.22 16.44
N VAL A 161 -7.00 25.01 15.49
CA VAL A 161 -6.24 26.22 15.80
C VAL A 161 -7.21 27.39 15.93
N GLU A 162 -7.26 27.98 17.11
CA GLU A 162 -7.94 29.26 17.31
C GLU A 162 -7.13 30.37 16.63
N PRO A 163 -7.74 31.22 15.78
CA PRO A 163 -7.06 32.35 15.17
C PRO A 163 -6.40 33.23 16.24
N GLY A 164 -5.11 33.52 16.07
CA GLY A 164 -4.32 34.34 17.02
C GLY A 164 -3.70 33.57 18.19
N SER A 165 -3.99 32.28 18.34
CA SER A 165 -3.30 31.44 19.34
C SER A 165 -1.86 31.10 18.90
N PRO A 166 -0.90 31.01 19.84
CA PRO A 166 0.44 30.56 19.53
C PRO A 166 0.43 29.14 18.94
N ARG A 167 1.36 28.85 18.03
CA ARG A 167 1.45 27.53 17.40
C ARG A 167 1.83 26.47 18.43
N MET A 168 0.83 25.70 18.87
CA MET A 168 1.02 24.62 19.84
C MET A 168 1.42 23.28 19.21
N CYS A 169 1.27 23.11 17.90
CA CYS A 169 1.55 21.83 17.22
C CYS A 169 2.29 22.06 15.90
N ASP A 170 3.25 21.18 15.60
CA ASP A 170 4.02 21.22 14.35
C ASP A 170 3.21 20.74 13.14
N HIS A 171 2.06 20.08 13.32
CA HIS A 171 1.16 19.74 12.20
C HIS A 171 0.77 20.98 11.39
N THR A 172 0.67 20.81 10.08
CA THR A 172 0.14 21.80 9.15
C THR A 172 -1.38 21.93 9.30
N ARG A 173 -1.97 22.93 8.64
CA ARG A 173 -3.44 23.11 8.66
C ARG A 173 -4.18 21.93 8.00
N PRO A 174 -3.76 21.40 6.83
CA PRO A 174 -4.37 20.21 6.24
C PRO A 174 -4.30 18.98 7.16
N GLU A 175 -3.13 18.70 7.74
CA GLU A 175 -2.93 17.57 8.66
C GLU A 175 -3.83 17.66 9.89
N ARG A 176 -3.94 18.83 10.52
CA ARG A 176 -4.84 19.01 11.67
C ARG A 176 -6.31 18.77 11.29
N SER A 177 -6.75 19.28 10.15
CA SER A 177 -8.12 19.06 9.65
C SER A 177 -8.39 17.57 9.40
N ALA A 178 -7.44 16.86 8.81
CA ALA A 178 -7.54 15.43 8.59
C ALA A 178 -7.55 14.64 9.91
N CYS A 179 -6.67 14.98 10.86
CA CYS A 179 -6.62 14.36 12.19
C CYS A 179 -7.93 14.59 12.97
N GLU A 180 -8.47 15.81 12.95
CA GLU A 180 -9.75 16.16 13.57
C GLU A 180 -10.90 15.33 12.98
N ARG A 181 -10.99 15.27 11.65
CA ARG A 181 -12.00 14.47 10.96
C ARG A 181 -11.86 12.97 11.23
N THR A 182 -10.64 12.46 11.33
CA THR A 182 -10.37 11.04 11.67
C THR A 182 -11.06 10.62 12.96
N LEU A 183 -11.12 11.50 13.96
CA LEU A 183 -11.74 11.20 15.25
C LEU A 183 -13.26 11.07 15.21
N ARG A 184 -13.91 11.50 14.13
CA ARG A 184 -15.38 11.45 13.98
C ARG A 184 -15.88 10.69 12.75
N VAL A 185 -15.04 10.49 11.73
CA VAL A 185 -15.48 9.98 10.42
C VAL A 185 -16.11 8.59 10.47
N ALA A 186 -15.76 7.76 11.46
CA ALA A 186 -16.39 6.45 11.66
C ALA A 186 -17.91 6.56 11.97
N LYS A 187 -18.40 7.74 12.34
CA LYS A 187 -19.82 8.04 12.60
C LYS A 187 -20.48 8.84 11.47
N GLU A 188 -19.71 9.27 10.46
CA GLU A 188 -20.24 9.99 9.30
C GLU A 188 -21.03 9.04 8.36
N PRO A 189 -21.97 9.56 7.55
CA PRO A 189 -22.59 8.80 6.47
C PRO A 189 -21.57 8.28 5.45
N GLY A 190 -21.95 7.28 4.66
CA GLY A 190 -21.09 6.62 3.67
C GLY A 190 -20.28 7.55 2.74
N PRO A 191 -20.86 8.64 2.19
CA PRO A 191 -20.09 9.61 1.40
C PRO A 191 -18.96 10.30 2.18
N GLY A 192 -19.16 10.57 3.48
CA GLY A 192 -18.14 11.14 4.35
C GLY A 192 -16.95 10.20 4.52
N TRP A 193 -17.22 8.91 4.78
CA TRP A 193 -16.20 7.87 4.86
C TRP A 193 -15.35 7.78 3.58
N ARG A 194 -16.00 7.70 2.41
CA ARG A 194 -15.30 7.65 1.12
C ARG A 194 -14.46 8.90 0.86
N ALA A 195 -14.98 10.09 1.17
CA ALA A 195 -14.21 11.33 1.03
C ALA A 195 -13.00 11.41 1.98
N TYR A 196 -13.04 10.75 3.12
CA TYR A 196 -11.88 10.64 4.02
C TYR A 196 -10.79 9.72 3.43
N LEU A 197 -11.20 8.54 2.94
CA LEU A 197 -10.30 7.61 2.27
C LEU A 197 -9.69 8.22 1.00
N ASP A 198 -10.45 9.00 0.24
CA ASP A 198 -9.95 9.64 -0.98
C ASP A 198 -8.91 10.74 -0.69
N ARG A 199 -9.13 11.58 0.33
CA ARG A 199 -8.42 12.88 0.44
C ARG A 199 -7.63 13.12 1.71
N GLN A 200 -7.87 12.35 2.76
CA GLN A 200 -7.40 12.71 4.11
C GLN A 200 -6.55 11.64 4.77
N HIS A 201 -6.67 10.36 4.39
CA HIS A 201 -5.89 9.30 5.01
C HIS A 201 -4.37 9.56 4.95
N SER A 202 -3.85 10.05 3.82
CA SER A 202 -2.43 10.33 3.62
C SER A 202 -1.95 11.50 4.48
N GLN A 203 -2.82 12.48 4.72
CA GLN A 203 -2.55 13.59 5.66
C GLN A 203 -2.48 13.09 7.11
N VAL A 204 -3.30 12.11 7.49
CA VAL A 204 -3.24 11.49 8.83
C VAL A 204 -1.96 10.68 9.00
N ALA A 205 -1.59 9.91 7.97
CA ALA A 205 -0.34 9.16 7.96
C ALA A 205 0.88 10.10 8.09
N SER A 206 0.92 11.17 7.29
CA SER A 206 1.95 12.24 7.38
C SER A 206 2.02 12.82 8.80
N ALA A 207 0.88 13.23 9.35
CA ALA A 207 0.78 13.81 10.68
C ALA A 207 1.33 12.88 11.78
N LEU A 208 1.01 11.59 11.71
CA LEU A 208 1.52 10.59 12.64
C LEU A 208 3.01 10.31 12.46
N GLY A 209 3.50 10.30 11.22
CA GLY A 209 4.93 10.24 10.91
C GLY A 209 5.69 11.40 11.54
N ASP A 210 5.22 12.63 11.31
CA ASP A 210 5.82 13.84 11.86
C ASP A 210 5.75 13.90 13.39
N CYS A 211 4.63 13.45 13.99
CA CYS A 211 4.51 13.32 15.44
C CYS A 211 5.66 12.51 16.05
N ALA A 212 5.98 11.36 15.45
CA ALA A 212 6.98 10.44 15.98
C ALA A 212 8.42 10.81 15.58
N ALA A 213 8.63 11.33 14.38
CA ALA A 213 9.96 11.53 13.80
C ALA A 213 10.52 12.95 13.94
N ARG A 214 9.66 13.98 13.90
CA ARG A 214 10.10 15.37 13.68
C ARG A 214 9.56 16.39 14.70
N CYS A 215 8.56 16.02 15.50
CA CYS A 215 7.90 16.94 16.41
C CYS A 215 8.86 17.48 17.49
N ARG A 216 9.00 18.82 17.54
CA ARG A 216 9.92 19.50 18.46
C ARG A 216 9.35 19.68 19.86
N THR A 217 8.02 19.66 19.98
CA THR A 217 7.31 19.75 21.27
C THR A 217 6.29 18.63 21.42
N PRO A 218 6.75 17.37 21.63
CA PRO A 218 5.88 16.21 21.69
C PRO A 218 4.79 16.36 22.76
N CYS A 219 3.54 16.07 22.37
CA CYS A 219 2.38 16.09 23.27
C CYS A 219 2.07 14.69 23.80
N SER A 220 0.97 14.53 24.55
CA SER A 220 0.65 13.27 25.23
C SER A 220 0.59 12.06 24.30
N VAL A 221 0.23 12.23 23.02
CA VAL A 221 0.29 11.16 22.00
C VAL A 221 1.63 10.42 22.01
N MET A 222 2.73 11.15 22.11
CA MET A 222 4.09 10.60 22.13
C MET A 222 4.63 10.46 23.55
N THR A 223 4.37 11.42 24.44
CA THR A 223 5.00 11.45 25.78
C THR A 223 4.42 10.42 26.74
N ARG A 224 3.22 9.88 26.46
CA ARG A 224 2.64 8.78 27.23
C ARG A 224 3.23 7.41 26.91
N LEU A 225 3.94 7.28 25.78
CA LEU A 225 4.58 6.03 25.39
C LEU A 225 5.82 5.77 26.26
N GLU A 226 6.04 4.51 26.60
CA GLU A 226 7.26 4.09 27.29
C GLU A 226 8.51 4.44 26.48
N GLY A 227 9.63 4.70 27.16
CA GLY A 227 10.84 5.22 26.53
C GLY A 227 11.38 4.35 25.39
N THR A 228 11.39 3.02 25.57
CA THR A 228 11.86 2.06 24.55
C THR A 228 10.89 1.94 23.38
N VAL A 229 9.58 1.88 23.65
CA VAL A 229 8.51 1.86 22.64
C VAL A 229 8.56 3.13 21.79
N ARG A 230 8.69 4.28 22.45
CA ARG A 230 8.82 5.59 21.80
C ARG A 230 10.06 5.67 20.93
N ALA A 231 11.23 5.26 21.43
CA ALA A 231 12.47 5.27 20.66
C ALA A 231 12.36 4.40 19.40
N GLY A 232 11.85 3.17 19.54
CA GLY A 232 11.66 2.26 18.40
C GLY A 232 10.62 2.76 17.39
N LEU A 233 9.56 3.44 17.84
CA LEU A 233 8.61 4.11 16.95
C LEU A 233 9.26 5.29 16.21
N THR A 234 10.03 6.13 16.91
CA THR A 234 10.73 7.27 16.31
C THR A 234 11.70 6.82 15.22
N GLU A 235 12.50 5.77 15.43
CA GLU A 235 13.40 5.24 14.39
C GLU A 235 12.63 4.76 13.15
N ARG A 236 11.55 3.98 13.35
CA ARG A 236 10.73 3.45 12.24
C ARG A 236 9.99 4.55 11.48
N CYS A 237 9.41 5.51 12.18
CA CYS A 237 8.78 6.67 11.55
C CYS A 237 9.79 7.58 10.84
N THR A 238 11.02 7.71 11.36
CA THR A 238 12.07 8.48 10.69
C THR A 238 12.40 7.87 9.33
N LEU A 239 12.58 6.54 9.26
CA LEU A 239 12.78 5.84 8.00
C LEU A 239 11.56 5.96 7.07
N ALA A 240 10.34 5.80 7.60
CA ALA A 240 9.12 5.90 6.82
C ALA A 240 9.01 7.27 6.15
N VAL A 241 9.20 8.34 6.91
CA VAL A 241 9.11 9.71 6.41
C VAL A 241 10.24 10.02 5.43
N GLU A 242 11.47 9.57 5.70
CA GLU A 242 12.58 9.76 4.74
C GLU A 242 12.37 8.98 3.43
N PHE A 243 11.79 7.78 3.49
CA PHE A 243 11.41 7.03 2.29
C PHE A 243 10.35 7.78 1.48
N THR A 244 9.31 8.29 2.15
CA THR A 244 8.23 9.07 1.52
C THR A 244 8.75 10.34 0.84
N ASP A 245 9.70 11.03 1.46
CA ASP A 245 10.37 12.21 0.88
C ASP A 245 11.48 11.84 -0.13
N GLY A 246 11.72 10.55 -0.35
CA GLY A 246 12.85 10.00 -1.09
C GLY A 246 12.73 10.15 -2.61
N ALA A 247 13.87 9.95 -3.29
CA ALA A 247 13.97 10.11 -4.75
C ALA A 247 13.08 9.13 -5.53
N LEU A 248 12.84 7.92 -5.01
CA LEU A 248 12.02 6.91 -5.67
C LEU A 248 10.54 7.32 -5.74
N VAL A 249 9.99 7.79 -4.61
CA VAL A 249 8.58 8.25 -4.53
C VAL A 249 8.37 9.51 -5.37
N LYS A 250 9.36 10.40 -5.41
CA LYS A 250 9.33 11.62 -6.23
C LYS A 250 9.29 11.37 -7.73
N LEU A 251 9.67 10.19 -8.23
CA LEU A 251 9.52 9.85 -9.65
C LEU A 251 8.06 9.95 -10.11
N ARG A 252 7.09 9.65 -9.23
CA ARG A 252 5.65 9.79 -9.54
C ARG A 252 5.29 11.23 -9.89
N HIS A 253 5.84 12.18 -9.13
CA HIS A 253 5.58 13.61 -9.26
C HIS A 253 6.46 14.31 -10.29
N ALA A 254 7.54 13.65 -10.75
CA ALA A 254 8.42 14.12 -11.83
C ALA A 254 7.98 13.62 -13.22
N ALA A 255 6.94 12.78 -13.26
CA ALA A 255 6.18 12.46 -14.46
C ALA A 255 4.89 13.31 -14.69
N PRO A 256 4.80 14.62 -14.32
CA PRO A 256 3.64 15.41 -14.67
C PRO A 256 3.81 15.87 -16.12
N VAL A 257 2.84 15.49 -16.94
CA VAL A 257 2.47 16.14 -18.21
C VAL A 257 2.90 17.61 -18.24
N GLY A 258 4.00 17.90 -18.93
CA GLY A 258 4.54 19.26 -19.02
C GLY A 258 5.69 19.38 -20.01
N HIS A 259 6.68 18.50 -19.92
CA HIS A 259 7.76 18.41 -20.92
C HIS A 259 8.08 16.96 -21.26
N GLY A 260 7.14 16.33 -21.98
CA GLY A 260 7.36 15.12 -22.79
C GLY A 260 7.33 13.79 -22.04
N PHE A 261 6.15 13.15 -21.97
CA PHE A 261 5.89 11.70 -22.05
C PHE A 261 6.82 10.67 -21.36
N GLY A 262 7.67 11.06 -20.40
CA GLY A 262 8.66 10.19 -19.78
C GLY A 262 8.02 9.22 -18.79
N VAL A 263 7.69 8.01 -19.25
CA VAL A 263 7.59 6.87 -18.34
C VAL A 263 9.02 6.59 -17.84
N PRO A 264 9.26 6.53 -16.52
CA PRO A 264 10.61 6.34 -16.02
C PRO A 264 11.19 5.03 -16.57
N SER A 265 12.46 5.03 -16.95
CA SER A 265 13.14 3.81 -17.37
C SER A 265 13.49 2.93 -16.15
N PRO A 266 13.72 1.62 -16.34
CA PRO A 266 14.22 0.77 -15.26
C PRO A 266 15.52 1.30 -14.62
N GLU A 267 16.39 1.90 -15.42
CA GLU A 267 17.65 2.50 -14.96
C GLU A 267 17.39 3.75 -14.10
N GLU A 268 16.42 4.59 -14.48
CA GLU A 268 16.02 5.76 -13.69
C GLU A 268 15.42 5.34 -12.34
N VAL A 269 14.59 4.29 -12.32
CA VAL A 269 14.03 3.70 -11.11
C VAL A 269 15.16 3.16 -10.21
N GLN A 270 16.11 2.39 -10.75
CA GLN A 270 17.24 1.88 -9.98
C GLN A 270 18.14 2.99 -9.44
N ALA A 271 18.41 4.03 -10.24
CA ALA A 271 19.21 5.18 -9.81
C ALA A 271 18.50 5.95 -8.68
N ALA A 272 17.19 6.16 -8.79
CA ALA A 272 16.39 6.79 -7.74
C ALA A 272 16.36 5.94 -6.47
N TRP A 273 16.21 4.62 -6.60
CA TRP A 273 16.28 3.69 -5.46
C TRP A 273 17.66 3.69 -4.80
N GLY A 274 18.76 3.70 -5.58
CA GLY A 274 20.12 3.80 -5.05
C GLY A 274 20.34 5.08 -4.22
N ARG A 275 19.80 6.22 -4.69
CA ARG A 275 19.82 7.48 -3.91
C ARG A 275 18.99 7.38 -2.63
N ALA A 276 17.78 6.81 -2.70
CA ALA A 276 16.93 6.60 -1.53
C ALA A 276 17.62 5.70 -0.49
N ARG A 277 18.17 4.55 -0.91
CA ARG A 277 18.95 3.64 -0.04
C ARG A 277 20.11 4.35 0.64
N LYS A 278 20.89 5.15 -0.08
CA LYS A 278 22.01 5.90 0.49
C LYS A 278 21.55 6.87 1.59
N SER A 279 20.38 7.49 1.44
CA SER A 279 19.80 8.37 2.45
C SER A 279 19.36 7.57 3.67
N LEU A 280 18.53 6.53 3.45
CA LEU A 280 17.98 5.66 4.49
C LEU A 280 19.07 4.93 5.30
N SER A 281 20.16 4.52 4.67
CA SER A 281 21.31 3.89 5.34
C SER A 281 22.10 4.82 6.26
N ARG A 282 21.78 6.12 6.32
CA ARG A 282 22.35 7.04 7.33
C ARG A 282 21.74 6.82 8.71
N HIS A 283 20.56 6.20 8.78
CA HIS A 283 19.90 5.85 10.02
C HIS A 283 20.30 4.42 10.43
N PRO A 284 20.59 4.15 11.73
CA PRO A 284 21.04 2.83 12.19
C PRO A 284 20.12 1.68 11.77
N LEU A 285 18.80 1.84 11.93
CA LEU A 285 17.81 0.83 11.54
C LEU A 285 17.82 0.59 10.02
N GLY A 286 17.93 1.66 9.22
CA GLY A 286 17.97 1.58 7.75
C GLY A 286 19.28 0.98 7.24
N HIS A 287 20.40 1.29 7.89
CA HIS A 287 21.70 0.68 7.62
C HIS A 287 21.62 -0.84 7.79
N LYS A 288 21.13 -1.30 8.96
CA LYS A 288 20.97 -2.72 9.26
C LYS A 288 20.05 -3.42 8.26
N ALA A 289 18.86 -2.86 8.01
CA ALA A 289 17.89 -3.45 7.11
C ALA A 289 18.42 -3.60 5.67
N LEU A 290 19.20 -2.63 5.19
CA LEU A 290 19.67 -2.60 3.80
C LEU A 290 21.02 -3.31 3.59
N ALA A 291 21.77 -3.62 4.66
CA ALA A 291 23.03 -4.37 4.61
C ALA A 291 22.78 -5.86 4.32
N ASP A 292 21.81 -6.46 5.01
CA ASP A 292 21.47 -7.89 4.91
C ASP A 292 20.45 -8.20 3.80
N ALA A 293 20.20 -7.22 2.93
CA ALA A 293 19.19 -7.32 1.88
C ALA A 293 19.49 -8.42 0.85
N ASP A 294 18.55 -9.35 0.71
CA ASP A 294 18.54 -10.32 -0.39
C ASP A 294 18.56 -9.57 -1.73
N GLY A 295 19.44 -10.03 -2.63
CA GLY A 295 19.62 -9.48 -3.97
C GLY A 295 18.56 -9.92 -4.98
N SER A 296 17.68 -10.86 -4.61
CA SER A 296 16.67 -11.43 -5.52
C SER A 296 15.55 -10.46 -5.90
N TYR A 297 15.17 -9.54 -4.99
CA TYR A 297 14.10 -8.59 -5.23
C TYR A 297 14.56 -7.43 -6.12
N PRO A 298 13.76 -6.99 -7.12
CA PRO A 298 14.20 -6.03 -8.14
C PRO A 298 14.63 -4.67 -7.59
N LEU A 299 13.99 -4.22 -6.50
CA LEU A 299 14.45 -3.09 -5.70
C LEU A 299 15.14 -3.64 -4.45
N ARG A 300 16.38 -4.11 -4.62
CA ARG A 300 17.15 -4.78 -3.55
C ARG A 300 17.03 -4.07 -2.20
N GLY A 301 16.59 -4.80 -1.18
CA GLY A 301 16.42 -4.31 0.19
C GLY A 301 15.08 -3.65 0.50
N LEU A 302 14.17 -3.50 -0.48
CA LEU A 302 12.86 -2.90 -0.24
C LEU A 302 11.99 -3.74 0.72
N PRO A 303 11.86 -5.07 0.56
CA PRO A 303 11.13 -5.90 1.53
C PRO A 303 11.71 -5.80 2.94
N GLU A 304 13.04 -5.80 3.07
CA GLU A 304 13.73 -5.70 4.36
C GLU A 304 13.51 -4.32 5.01
N LEU A 305 13.53 -3.25 4.22
CA LEU A 305 13.21 -1.91 4.72
C LEU A 305 11.77 -1.84 5.25
N PHE A 306 10.80 -2.33 4.48
CA PHE A 306 9.40 -2.37 4.92
C PHE A 306 9.23 -3.25 6.15
N SER A 307 9.94 -4.38 6.23
CA SER A 307 9.95 -5.26 7.40
C SER A 307 10.48 -4.55 8.64
N ALA A 308 11.59 -3.81 8.51
CA ALA A 308 12.17 -3.04 9.60
C ALA A 308 11.23 -1.94 10.10
N ILE A 309 10.56 -1.24 9.18
CA ILE A 309 9.56 -0.22 9.52
C ILE A 309 8.33 -0.84 10.19
N ALA A 310 7.88 -2.00 9.74
CA ALA A 310 6.73 -2.70 10.31
C ALA A 310 7.04 -3.42 11.64
N ALA A 311 8.33 -3.55 11.99
CA ALA A 311 8.81 -4.41 13.08
C ALA A 311 8.35 -5.87 12.97
N THR A 312 8.19 -6.38 11.74
CA THR A 312 7.80 -7.75 11.43
C THR A 312 8.30 -8.14 10.04
N ASP A 313 8.52 -9.43 9.79
CA ASP A 313 8.93 -9.90 8.47
C ASP A 313 7.80 -9.71 7.44
N LEU A 314 8.09 -8.96 6.38
CA LEU A 314 7.22 -8.70 5.24
C LEU A 314 7.93 -9.15 3.96
N ARG A 315 7.34 -10.15 3.31
CA ARG A 315 7.80 -10.71 2.03
C ARG A 315 6.70 -10.52 0.98
N PRO A 316 7.06 -10.49 -0.31
CA PRO A 316 6.06 -10.54 -1.38
C PRO A 316 5.05 -11.65 -1.12
N ASP A 317 3.77 -11.33 -1.29
CA ASP A 317 2.71 -12.34 -1.24
C ASP A 317 2.73 -13.20 -2.51
N THR A 318 1.82 -14.16 -2.59
CA THR A 318 1.64 -15.05 -3.75
C THR A 318 0.25 -14.96 -4.35
N LEU A 319 -0.52 -13.90 -4.07
CA LEU A 319 -1.93 -13.84 -4.44
C LEU A 319 -2.10 -13.87 -5.96
N LEU A 320 -1.37 -13.01 -6.66
CA LEU A 320 -1.40 -12.95 -8.13
C LEU A 320 -0.73 -14.19 -8.74
N TYR A 321 0.31 -14.72 -8.09
CA TYR A 321 0.93 -15.98 -8.50
C TYR A 321 -0.05 -17.16 -8.42
N ASP A 322 -0.86 -17.23 -7.37
CA ASP A 322 -1.86 -18.30 -7.18
C ASP A 322 -3.03 -18.15 -8.15
N VAL A 323 -3.43 -16.92 -8.49
CA VAL A 323 -4.35 -16.64 -9.60
C VAL A 323 -3.78 -17.21 -10.92
N THR A 324 -2.53 -16.88 -11.23
CA THR A 324 -1.82 -17.38 -12.43
C THR A 324 -1.79 -18.90 -12.46
N LYS A 325 -1.44 -19.57 -11.35
CA LYS A 325 -1.43 -21.04 -11.26
C LYS A 325 -2.79 -21.65 -11.59
N ARG A 326 -3.86 -21.09 -11.05
CA ARG A 326 -5.23 -21.59 -11.29
C ARG A 326 -5.66 -21.38 -12.72
N ILE A 327 -5.35 -20.22 -13.30
CA ILE A 327 -5.56 -19.96 -14.72
C ILE A 327 -4.80 -20.97 -15.57
N THR A 328 -3.50 -21.17 -15.34
CA THR A 328 -2.71 -22.13 -16.15
C THR A 328 -3.21 -23.56 -16.01
N SER A 329 -3.66 -23.97 -14.81
CA SER A 329 -4.25 -25.28 -14.59
C SER A 329 -5.59 -25.43 -15.31
N ALA A 330 -6.40 -24.35 -15.36
CA ALA A 330 -7.64 -24.29 -16.11
C ALA A 330 -7.44 -24.09 -17.62
N LEU A 331 -6.23 -23.87 -18.11
CA LEU A 331 -5.92 -23.82 -19.55
C LEU A 331 -5.28 -25.13 -20.08
N SER A 332 -4.84 -26.01 -19.17
CA SER A 332 -4.24 -27.32 -19.48
C SER A 332 -5.29 -28.42 -19.60
#